data_AF-I4A7E2-F1
#
_entry.id   AF-I4A7E2-F1
#
_cell.length_a   1.000
_cell.length_b   1.000
_cell.length_c   1.000
_cell.angle_alpha   90.00
_cell.angle_beta   90.00
_cell.angle_gamma   90.00
#
_symmetry.space_group_name_H-M   'P 1'
#
loop_
_entity.id
_entity.type
_entity.pdbx_description
1 polymer ?
#
loop_
_entity_poly.entity_id
_entity_poly.type
_entity_poly.pdbx_seq_one_letter_code
_entity_poly.pdbx_strand_id
1 'polypeptide(L)'
;MTNDKFGGIKLPDNFNLDLTKTINLASGVQAQIDESNRRTMQLAVEAYNNRQRELKAIEQTAMNTAETNLKLQKVVDNQNAYIDILKEQLATQKKQMELNEEQLGILNNIFASGEDGVIVEKEIMKLIQDQIDTSHPLWDYVKDKGGDVAVAGVTAGAPVIYASIKMYLASKGIMLP
;
A
#
# COMPACT_ATOMS: atom_id res chain seq x y z
N MET A 1 80.96 -45.72 61.09
CA MET A 1 81.50 -46.45 59.93
C MET A 1 80.38 -46.50 58.88
N THR A 2 80.30 -45.47 58.04
CA THR A 2 80.77 -45.48 56.62
C THR A 2 79.89 -46.32 55.70
N ASN A 3 78.99 -45.68 54.95
CA ASN A 3 79.27 -45.27 53.57
C ASN A 3 78.01 -44.71 52.90
N ASP A 4 77.97 -43.38 52.76
CA ASP A 4 77.22 -42.73 51.70
C ASP A 4 77.69 -43.29 50.36
N LYS A 5 76.87 -44.13 49.74
CA LYS A 5 77.02 -44.54 48.33
C LYS A 5 76.06 -43.74 47.45
N PHE A 6 76.06 -42.43 47.59
CA PHE A 6 75.76 -41.58 46.45
C PHE A 6 77.08 -41.34 45.74
N GLY A 7 77.33 -42.15 44.70
CA GLY A 7 78.49 -41.98 43.82
C GLY A 7 78.46 -40.59 43.22
N GLY A 8 79.27 -39.69 43.79
CA GLY A 8 79.51 -38.38 43.22
C GLY A 8 80.13 -38.55 41.84
N ILE A 9 79.37 -38.24 40.81
CA ILE A 9 79.87 -38.12 39.45
C ILE A 9 80.88 -36.98 39.48
N LYS A 10 82.18 -37.30 39.49
CA LYS A 10 83.23 -36.30 39.31
C LYS A 10 83.23 -35.90 37.84
N LEU A 11 82.66 -34.73 37.56
CA LEU A 11 82.81 -34.08 36.26
C LEU A 11 84.30 -33.78 36.04
N PRO A 12 84.86 -34.00 34.85
CA PRO A 12 86.27 -33.76 34.58
C PRO A 12 86.62 -32.27 34.74
N ASP A 13 87.85 -31.96 35.18
CA ASP A 13 88.32 -30.59 35.47
C ASP A 13 88.26 -29.62 34.26
N ASN A 14 88.01 -30.14 33.05
CA ASN A 14 87.80 -29.39 31.80
C ASN A 14 86.39 -29.53 31.21
N PHE A 15 85.37 -29.77 32.05
CA PHE A 15 83.99 -29.85 31.59
C PHE A 15 83.45 -28.46 31.24
N ASN A 16 83.55 -28.05 29.98
CA ASN A 16 82.97 -26.82 29.48
C ASN A 16 81.59 -27.09 28.89
N LEU A 17 80.54 -26.80 29.67
CA LEU A 17 79.15 -26.98 29.25
C LEU A 17 78.69 -25.74 28.47
N ASP A 18 78.78 -25.77 27.15
CA ASP A 18 78.25 -24.71 26.29
C ASP A 18 76.71 -24.79 26.20
N LEU A 19 76.06 -23.95 27.01
CA LEU A 19 74.60 -23.82 27.06
C LEU A 19 74.04 -22.81 26.05
N THR A 20 74.89 -22.13 25.27
CA THR A 20 74.48 -21.03 24.39
C THR A 20 73.42 -21.48 23.39
N LYS A 21 73.57 -22.68 22.82
CA LYS A 21 72.60 -23.27 21.88
C LYS A 21 71.24 -23.51 22.55
N THR A 22 71.25 -24.03 23.78
CA THR A 22 70.04 -24.31 24.57
C THR A 22 69.33 -23.03 24.98
N ILE A 23 70.08 -22.02 25.42
CA ILE A 23 69.54 -20.70 25.82
C ILE A 23 68.90 -20.00 24.61
N ASN A 24 69.55 -20.03 23.44
CA ASN A 24 69.00 -19.43 22.21
C ASN A 24 67.73 -20.14 21.74
N LEU A 25 67.68 -21.47 21.81
CA LEU A 25 66.48 -22.24 21.49
C LEU A 25 65.32 -21.94 22.45
N ALA A 26 65.58 -21.93 23.76
CA ALA A 26 64.58 -21.61 24.78
C ALA A 26 64.03 -20.18 24.61
N SER A 27 64.89 -19.22 24.29
CA SER A 27 64.51 -17.82 24.05
C SER A 27 63.65 -17.68 22.78
N GLY A 28 63.97 -18.41 21.71
CA GLY A 28 63.16 -18.45 20.49
C GLY A 28 61.77 -19.07 20.72
N VAL A 29 61.70 -20.15 21.50
CA VAL A 29 60.42 -20.78 21.89
C VAL A 29 59.58 -19.83 22.75
N GLN A 30 60.17 -19.13 23.71
CA GLN A 30 59.46 -18.16 24.54
C GLN A 30 58.89 -17.01 23.69
N ALA A 31 59.68 -16.45 22.78
CA ALA A 31 59.21 -15.41 21.86
C ALA A 31 58.05 -15.88 20.97
N GLN A 32 58.11 -17.13 20.49
CA GLN A 32 57.04 -17.73 19.70
C GLN A 32 55.75 -17.96 20.53
N ILE A 33 55.88 -18.40 21.78
CA ILE A 33 54.75 -18.55 22.70
C ILE A 33 54.11 -17.19 22.99
N ASP A 34 54.92 -16.16 23.26
CA ASP A 34 54.43 -14.81 23.55
C ASP A 34 53.71 -14.19 22.34
N GLU A 35 54.27 -14.36 21.14
CA GLU A 35 53.63 -13.91 19.90
C GLU A 35 52.33 -14.67 19.62
N SER A 36 52.31 -16.00 19.85
CA SER A 36 51.10 -16.80 19.70
C SER A 36 50.02 -16.37 20.70
N ASN A 37 50.39 -16.12 21.96
CA ASN A 37 49.45 -15.67 22.99
C ASN A 37 48.86 -14.30 22.65
N ARG A 38 49.69 -13.37 22.16
CA ARG A 38 49.22 -12.06 21.67
C ARG A 38 48.24 -12.20 20.51
N ARG A 39 48.54 -13.05 19.52
CA ARG A 39 47.63 -13.31 18.39
C ARG A 39 46.31 -13.92 18.85
N THR A 40 46.35 -14.92 19.73
CA THR A 40 45.14 -15.52 20.29
C THR A 40 44.29 -14.51 21.06
N MET A 41 44.92 -13.63 21.85
CA MET A 41 44.21 -12.58 22.58
C MET A 41 43.56 -11.55 21.63
N GLN A 42 44.27 -11.13 20.57
CA GLN A 42 43.72 -10.24 19.55
C GLN A 42 42.51 -10.86 18.85
N LEU A 43 42.61 -12.12 18.44
CA LEU A 43 41.51 -12.86 17.81
C LEU A 43 40.30 -12.98 18.75
N ALA A 44 40.52 -13.23 20.05
CA ALA A 44 39.45 -13.30 21.03
C ALA A 44 38.73 -11.95 21.21
N VAL A 45 39.48 -10.85 21.28
CA VAL A 45 38.93 -9.49 21.36
C VAL A 45 38.16 -9.13 20.10
N GLU A 46 38.69 -9.45 18.93
CA GLU A 46 38.02 -9.22 17.66
C GLU A 46 36.72 -10.03 17.56
N ALA A 47 36.76 -11.33 17.89
CA ALA A 47 35.57 -12.18 17.90
C ALA A 47 34.49 -11.66 18.87
N TYR A 48 34.89 -11.19 20.04
CA TYR A 48 33.96 -10.57 21.00
C TYR A 48 33.33 -9.29 20.43
N ASN A 49 34.15 -8.40 19.88
CA ASN A 49 33.67 -7.15 19.28
C ASN A 49 32.76 -7.42 18.06
N ASN A 50 33.07 -8.43 17.26
CA ASN A 50 32.24 -8.86 16.12
C ASN A 50 30.88 -9.33 16.62
N ARG A 51 30.84 -10.20 17.64
CA ARG A 51 29.58 -10.68 18.22
C ARG A 51 28.75 -9.54 18.81
N GLN A 52 29.38 -8.57 19.47
CA GLN A 52 28.66 -7.39 19.99
C GLN A 52 28.05 -6.55 18.87
N ARG A 53 28.76 -6.40 17.74
CA ARG A 53 28.21 -5.71 16.56
C ARG A 53 27.04 -6.48 15.95
N GLU A 54 27.15 -7.80 15.85
CA GLU A 54 26.07 -8.67 15.36
C GLU A 54 24.82 -8.58 16.23
N LEU A 55 24.97 -8.64 17.56
CA LEU A 55 23.84 -8.51 18.48
C LEU A 55 23.11 -7.17 18.32
N LYS A 56 23.86 -6.07 18.23
CA LYS A 56 23.28 -4.73 17.98
C LYS A 56 22.57 -4.66 16.63
N ALA A 57 23.13 -5.28 15.59
CA ALA A 57 22.51 -5.33 14.28
C ALA A 57 21.18 -6.11 14.33
N ILE A 58 21.16 -7.26 15.02
CA ILE A 58 19.95 -8.08 15.21
C ILE A 58 18.88 -7.30 15.98
N GLU A 59 19.26 -6.61 17.07
CA GLU A 59 18.35 -5.78 17.86
C GLU A 59 17.74 -4.67 16.99
N GLN A 60 18.58 -3.96 16.23
CA GLN A 60 18.10 -2.91 15.33
C GLN A 60 17.19 -3.47 14.23
N THR A 61 17.52 -4.63 13.66
CA THR A 61 16.65 -5.31 12.68
C THR A 61 15.30 -5.66 13.30
N ALA A 62 15.28 -6.22 14.52
CA ALA A 62 14.03 -6.55 15.20
C ALA A 62 13.17 -5.31 15.47
N MET A 63 13.79 -4.21 15.92
CA MET A 63 13.09 -2.93 16.12
C MET A 63 12.52 -2.38 14.81
N ASN A 64 13.32 -2.36 13.75
CA ASN A 64 12.89 -1.90 12.44
C ASN A 64 11.74 -2.76 11.90
N THR A 65 11.82 -4.09 12.04
CA THR A 65 10.75 -5.01 11.63
C THR A 65 9.48 -4.77 12.43
N ALA A 66 9.57 -4.56 13.74
CA ALA A 66 8.41 -4.26 14.57
C ALA A 66 7.74 -2.94 14.13
N GLU A 67 8.53 -1.89 13.86
CA GLU A 67 8.00 -0.61 13.36
C GLU A 67 7.36 -0.76 11.97
N THR A 68 7.99 -1.50 11.06
CA THR A 68 7.43 -1.80 9.74
C THR A 68 6.10 -2.54 9.86
N ASN A 69 6.01 -3.53 10.74
CA ASN A 69 4.77 -4.28 10.96
C ASN A 69 3.63 -3.39 11.47
N LEU A 70 3.92 -2.44 12.38
CA LEU A 70 2.95 -1.46 12.84
C LEU A 70 2.46 -0.55 11.69
N LYS A 71 3.38 -0.10 10.82
CA LYS A 71 3.02 0.70 9.65
C LYS A 71 2.16 -0.11 8.66
N LEU A 72 2.50 -1.37 8.42
CA LEU A 72 1.73 -2.27 7.56
C LEU A 72 0.34 -2.52 8.12
N GLN A 73 0.20 -2.75 9.43
CA GLN A 73 -1.11 -2.89 10.05
C GLN A 73 -1.99 -1.67 9.80
N LYS A 74 -1.44 -0.46 9.98
CA LYS A 74 -2.16 0.78 9.70
C LYS A 74 -2.56 0.92 8.23
N VAL A 75 -1.73 0.47 7.30
CA VAL A 75 -2.08 0.44 5.86
C VAL A 75 -3.24 -0.51 5.61
N VAL A 76 -3.22 -1.70 6.21
CA VAL A 76 -4.30 -2.69 6.08
C VAL A 76 -5.62 -2.13 6.64
N ASP A 77 -5.59 -1.53 7.83
CA ASP A 77 -6.77 -0.93 8.44
C ASP A 77 -7.36 0.18 7.55
N ASN A 78 -6.50 1.06 7.01
CA ASN A 78 -6.92 2.10 6.07
C ASN A 78 -7.50 1.53 4.77
N GLN A 79 -6.90 0.47 4.22
CA GLN A 79 -7.39 -0.18 3.01
C GLN A 79 -8.75 -0.84 3.24
N ASN A 80 -8.96 -1.47 4.40
CA ASN A 80 -10.24 -2.06 4.76
C ASN A 80 -11.33 -1.00 4.88
N ALA A 81 -11.07 0.12 5.56
CA ALA A 81 -12.01 1.23 5.64
C ALA A 81 -12.37 1.79 4.25
N TYR A 82 -11.38 1.89 3.35
CA TYR A 82 -11.63 2.34 1.98
C TYR A 82 -12.47 1.33 1.17
N ILE A 83 -12.23 0.02 1.34
CA ILE A 83 -13.04 -1.04 0.73
C ILE A 83 -14.51 -0.92 1.16
N ASP A 84 -14.77 -0.61 2.42
CA ASP A 84 -16.14 -0.48 2.92
C ASP A 84 -16.85 0.74 2.32
N ILE A 85 -16.16 1.87 2.17
CA ILE A 85 -16.67 3.04 1.44
C ILE A 85 -17.00 2.66 -0.02
N LEU A 86 -16.11 1.91 -0.70
CA LEU A 86 -16.35 1.48 -2.08
C LEU A 86 -17.59 0.57 -2.19
N LYS A 87 -17.80 -0.33 -1.24
CA LYS A 87 -19.01 -1.18 -1.20
C LYS A 87 -20.28 -0.35 -1.03
N GLU A 88 -20.25 0.66 -0.16
CA GLU A 88 -21.39 1.55 0.06
C GLU A 88 -21.71 2.38 -1.19
N GLN A 89 -20.68 2.91 -1.87
CA GLN A 89 -20.83 3.60 -3.14
C GLN A 89 -21.44 2.68 -4.21
N LEU A 90 -20.97 1.44 -4.31
CA LEU A 90 -21.51 0.45 -5.25
C LEU A 90 -22.99 0.13 -4.96
N ALA A 91 -23.35 -0.04 -3.69
CA ALA A 91 -24.73 -0.28 -3.28
C ALA A 91 -25.64 0.90 -3.65
N THR A 92 -25.16 2.13 -3.44
CA THR A 92 -25.88 3.35 -3.80
C THR A 92 -26.06 3.46 -5.31
N GLN A 93 -25.01 3.24 -6.09
CA GLN A 93 -25.07 3.27 -7.56
C GLN A 93 -25.99 2.20 -8.12
N LYS A 94 -25.95 0.98 -7.56
CA LYS A 94 -26.85 -0.10 -7.97
C LYS A 94 -28.31 0.28 -7.73
N LYS A 95 -28.62 0.83 -6.55
CA LYS A 95 -29.98 1.31 -6.25
C LYS A 95 -30.42 2.43 -7.20
N GLN A 96 -29.52 3.35 -7.53
CA GLN A 96 -29.82 4.40 -8.52
C GLN A 96 -30.09 3.81 -9.91
N MET A 97 -29.33 2.79 -10.32
CA MET A 97 -29.52 2.13 -11.61
C MET A 97 -30.86 1.39 -11.67
N GLU A 98 -31.24 0.67 -10.61
CA GLU A 98 -32.55 0.00 -10.50
C GLU A 98 -33.71 1.01 -10.62
N LEU A 99 -33.60 2.15 -9.93
CA LEU A 99 -34.57 3.25 -10.06
C LEU A 99 -34.63 3.80 -11.49
N ASN A 100 -33.48 4.02 -12.12
CA ASN A 100 -33.42 4.53 -13.48
C ASN A 100 -34.03 3.54 -14.48
N GLU A 101 -33.81 2.23 -14.31
CA GLU A 101 -34.42 1.19 -15.14
C GLU A 101 -35.94 1.15 -14.98
N GLU A 102 -36.45 1.29 -13.76
CA GLU A 102 -37.89 1.40 -13.49
C GLU A 102 -38.50 2.64 -14.17
N GLN A 103 -37.83 3.79 -14.05
CA GLN A 103 -38.24 5.03 -14.72
C GLN A 103 -38.25 4.87 -16.24
N LEU A 104 -37.21 4.26 -16.83
CA LEU A 104 -37.17 3.97 -18.26
C LEU A 104 -38.28 3.01 -18.69
N GLY A 105 -38.61 2.01 -17.86
CA GLY A 105 -39.73 1.10 -18.11
C GLY A 105 -41.07 1.83 -18.16
N ILE A 106 -41.33 2.73 -17.21
CA ILE A 106 -42.53 3.58 -17.19
C ILE A 106 -42.58 4.45 -18.45
N LEU A 107 -41.50 5.16 -18.76
CA LEU A 107 -41.42 6.01 -19.95
C LEU A 107 -41.67 5.21 -21.23
N ASN A 108 -40.98 4.08 -21.41
CA ASN A 108 -41.16 3.21 -22.57
C ASN A 108 -42.60 2.73 -22.71
N ASN A 109 -43.27 2.35 -21.62
CA ASN A 109 -44.67 1.93 -21.67
C ASN A 109 -45.61 3.06 -22.12
N ILE A 110 -45.36 4.30 -21.67
CA ILE A 110 -46.14 5.48 -22.06
C ILE A 110 -45.93 5.82 -23.54
N PHE A 111 -44.69 5.79 -24.02
CA PHE A 111 -44.39 6.13 -25.42
C PHE A 111 -44.66 4.98 -26.40
N ALA A 112 -44.72 3.73 -25.93
CA ALA A 112 -45.03 2.55 -26.74
C ALA A 112 -46.55 2.28 -26.85
N SER A 113 -47.36 2.76 -25.90
CA SER A 113 -48.82 2.74 -26.07
C SER A 113 -49.18 3.68 -27.22
N GLY A 114 -49.62 3.13 -28.35
CA GLY A 114 -49.80 3.82 -29.63
C GLY A 114 -50.87 4.91 -29.69
N GLU A 115 -51.25 5.51 -28.56
CA GLU A 115 -52.08 6.71 -28.51
C GLU A 115 -51.19 7.95 -28.71
N ASP A 116 -50.73 8.05 -29.96
CA ASP A 116 -50.12 9.19 -30.63
C ASP A 116 -49.00 9.86 -29.81
N GLY A 117 -47.81 9.26 -29.78
CA GLY A 117 -46.61 9.83 -29.15
C GLY A 117 -46.30 11.26 -29.57
N VAL A 118 -46.83 11.70 -30.73
CA VAL A 118 -46.81 13.09 -31.20
C VAL A 118 -47.61 14.05 -30.30
N ILE A 119 -48.74 13.60 -29.73
CA ILE A 119 -49.54 14.38 -28.77
C ILE A 119 -48.78 14.55 -27.46
N VAL A 120 -48.15 13.47 -26.98
CA VAL A 120 -47.30 13.48 -25.78
C VAL A 120 -46.12 14.43 -25.98
N GLU A 121 -45.43 14.32 -27.10
CA GLU A 121 -44.31 15.19 -27.48
C GLU A 121 -44.75 16.66 -27.55
N LYS A 122 -45.91 16.96 -28.14
CA LYS A 122 -46.48 18.32 -28.19
C LYS A 122 -46.82 18.87 -26.80
N GLU A 123 -47.34 18.03 -25.91
CA GLU A 123 -47.68 18.45 -24.53
C GLU A 123 -46.40 18.72 -23.73
N ILE A 124 -45.38 17.88 -23.86
CA ILE A 124 -44.05 18.09 -23.25
C ILE A 124 -43.37 19.34 -23.84
N MET A 125 -43.45 19.55 -25.15
CA MET A 125 -42.88 20.74 -25.81
C MET A 125 -43.52 22.03 -25.33
N LYS A 126 -44.82 22.03 -25.02
CA LYS A 126 -45.49 23.18 -24.39
C LYS A 126 -44.96 23.45 -22.98
N LEU A 127 -44.78 22.41 -22.16
CA LEU A 127 -44.22 22.54 -20.81
C LEU A 127 -42.76 23.06 -20.83
N ILE A 128 -42.01 22.71 -21.89
CA ILE A 128 -40.68 23.28 -22.14
C ILE A 128 -40.80 24.76 -22.52
N GLN A 129 -41.73 25.12 -23.40
CA GLN A 129 -41.98 26.53 -23.80
C GLN A 129 -42.39 27.42 -22.63
N ASP A 130 -43.10 26.86 -21.63
CA ASP A 130 -43.47 27.59 -20.41
C ASP A 130 -42.25 27.89 -19.50
N GLN A 131 -41.16 27.14 -19.64
CA GLN A 131 -39.92 27.32 -18.88
C GLN A 131 -38.86 28.10 -19.65
N ILE A 132 -38.74 27.83 -20.96
CA ILE A 132 -37.80 28.48 -21.87
C ILE A 132 -38.54 28.80 -23.18
N ASP A 133 -38.81 30.07 -23.41
CA ASP A 133 -39.50 30.51 -24.62
C ASP A 133 -38.56 30.52 -25.84
N THR A 134 -39.09 30.90 -27.01
CA THR A 134 -38.33 30.95 -28.27
C THR A 134 -37.17 31.93 -28.29
N SER A 135 -37.06 32.82 -27.29
CA SER A 135 -35.98 33.80 -27.15
C SER A 135 -34.84 33.30 -26.26
N HIS A 136 -35.05 32.18 -25.56
CA HIS A 136 -34.06 31.62 -24.64
C HIS A 136 -32.85 31.04 -25.41
N PRO A 137 -31.60 31.28 -25.00
CA PRO A 137 -30.40 30.76 -25.67
C PRO A 137 -30.33 29.23 -25.78
N LEU A 138 -31.13 28.52 -24.99
CA LEU A 138 -31.24 27.05 -25.00
C LEU A 138 -32.42 26.54 -25.83
N TRP A 139 -33.27 27.42 -26.39
CA TRP A 139 -34.45 27.03 -27.15
C TRP A 139 -34.09 26.27 -28.42
N ASP A 140 -33.15 26.80 -29.20
CA ASP A 140 -32.69 26.14 -30.42
C ASP A 140 -32.06 24.78 -30.12
N TYR A 141 -31.45 24.60 -28.94
CA TYR A 141 -30.93 23.32 -28.49
C TYR A 141 -32.04 22.31 -28.18
N VAL A 142 -33.06 22.71 -27.43
CA VAL A 142 -34.15 21.81 -27.02
C VAL A 142 -35.10 21.50 -28.19
N LYS A 143 -35.28 22.45 -29.12
CA LYS A 143 -36.09 22.30 -30.33
C LYS A 143 -35.46 21.37 -31.37
N ASP A 144 -34.13 21.41 -31.55
CA ASP A 144 -33.42 20.71 -32.64
C ASP A 144 -32.99 19.28 -32.29
N LYS A 145 -32.82 18.94 -31.00
CA LYS A 145 -32.11 17.72 -30.57
C LYS A 145 -32.97 16.66 -29.89
N GLY A 146 -33.99 16.16 -30.58
CA GLY A 146 -34.65 14.88 -30.24
C GLY A 146 -33.78 13.63 -30.36
N GLY A 147 -32.43 13.73 -30.37
CA GLY A 147 -31.54 12.57 -30.53
C GLY A 147 -30.03 12.83 -30.54
N ASP A 148 -29.55 14.02 -30.91
CA ASP A 148 -28.10 14.31 -31.01
C ASP A 148 -27.61 15.22 -29.88
N VAL A 149 -27.07 14.60 -28.83
CA VAL A 149 -26.72 15.31 -27.60
C VAL A 149 -25.21 15.66 -27.63
N ALA A 150 -24.88 16.92 -27.94
CA ALA A 150 -23.53 17.46 -27.70
C ALA A 150 -23.32 17.72 -26.20
N VAL A 151 -22.12 17.42 -25.68
CA VAL A 151 -21.79 17.45 -24.23
C VAL A 151 -22.16 18.79 -23.55
N ALA A 152 -21.99 19.92 -24.22
CA ALA A 152 -22.34 21.24 -23.68
C ALA A 152 -23.85 21.46 -23.53
N GLY A 153 -24.64 20.85 -24.41
CA GLY A 153 -26.10 20.93 -24.36
C GLY A 153 -26.72 19.98 -23.35
N VAL A 154 -26.10 18.83 -23.06
CA VAL A 154 -26.51 17.93 -21.96
C VAL A 154 -26.64 18.72 -20.67
N THR A 155 -25.58 19.46 -20.33
CA THR A 155 -25.45 20.13 -19.03
C THR A 155 -26.50 21.22 -18.82
N ALA A 156 -26.92 21.90 -19.88
CA ALA A 156 -27.85 23.02 -19.80
C ALA A 156 -29.30 22.66 -20.12
N GLY A 157 -29.55 21.79 -21.10
CA GLY A 157 -30.91 21.45 -21.56
C GLY A 157 -31.50 20.19 -20.93
N ALA A 158 -30.68 19.22 -20.48
CA ALA A 158 -31.21 18.01 -19.86
C ALA A 158 -32.03 18.28 -18.59
N PRO A 159 -31.68 19.24 -17.71
CA PRO A 159 -32.52 19.58 -16.55
C PRO A 159 -33.91 20.08 -16.94
N VAL A 160 -34.01 20.92 -17.98
CA VAL A 160 -35.29 21.50 -18.45
C VAL A 160 -36.17 20.44 -19.10
N ILE A 161 -35.58 19.57 -19.94
CA ILE A 161 -36.29 18.46 -20.58
C ILE A 161 -36.77 17.47 -19.52
N TYR A 162 -35.91 17.09 -18.57
CA TYR A 162 -36.25 16.17 -17.48
C TYR A 162 -37.36 16.74 -16.59
N ALA A 163 -37.28 18.02 -16.21
CA ALA A 163 -38.31 18.69 -15.42
C ALA A 163 -39.67 18.70 -16.15
N SER A 164 -39.66 18.98 -17.45
CA SER A 164 -40.88 19.00 -18.28
C SER A 164 -41.52 17.62 -18.42
N ILE A 165 -40.71 16.57 -18.58
CA ILE A 165 -41.18 15.18 -18.56
C ILE A 165 -41.76 14.84 -17.17
N LYS A 166 -41.09 15.24 -16.08
CA LYS A 166 -41.58 15.01 -14.72
C LYS A 166 -42.92 15.72 -14.45
N MET A 167 -43.06 16.95 -14.93
CA MET A 167 -44.32 17.71 -14.84
C MET A 167 -45.45 17.09 -15.67
N TYR A 168 -45.14 16.62 -16.88
CA TYR A 168 -46.09 15.89 -17.72
C TYR A 168 -46.58 14.61 -17.03
N LEU A 169 -45.67 13.80 -16.50
CA LEU A 169 -46.01 12.56 -15.81
C LEU A 169 -46.86 12.84 -14.55
N ALA A 170 -46.50 13.87 -13.79
CA ALA A 170 -47.29 14.30 -12.63
C ALA A 170 -48.71 14.72 -13.01
N SER A 171 -48.91 15.35 -14.18
CA SER A 171 -50.25 15.72 -14.69
C SER A 171 -51.10 14.49 -15.05
N LYS A 172 -50.46 13.35 -15.37
CA LYS A 172 -51.12 12.05 -15.60
C LYS A 172 -51.22 11.20 -14.33
N GLY A 173 -50.87 11.75 -13.16
CA GLY A 173 -50.91 11.04 -11.87
C GLY A 173 -49.73 10.09 -11.63
N ILE A 174 -48.68 10.15 -12.45
CA ILE A 174 -47.48 9.33 -12.35
C ILE A 174 -46.38 10.15 -11.68
N MET A 175 -46.02 9.78 -10.45
CA MET A 175 -44.96 10.45 -9.70
C MET A 175 -43.65 9.70 -9.90
N LEU A 176 -42.71 10.29 -10.64
CA LEU A 176 -41.33 9.83 -10.63
C LEU A 176 -40.69 10.18 -9.27
N PRO A 177 -40.06 9.21 -8.56
CA PRO A 177 -39.31 9.50 -7.35
C PRO A 177 -38.24 10.59 -7.57
#